data_AF-A0A4D9D2F5-F1
#
_entry.id   AF-A0A4D9D2F5-F1
#
_cell.length_a   1.000
_cell.length_b   1.000
_cell.length_c   1.000
_cell.angle_alpha   90.00
_cell.angle_beta   90.00
_cell.angle_gamma   90.00
#
_symmetry.space_group_name_H-M   'P 1'
#
loop_
_entity.id
_entity.type
_entity.pdbx_description
1 polymer ?
#
loop_
_entity_poly.entity_id
_entity_poly.type
_entity_poly.pdbx_seq_one_letter_code
_entity_poly.pdbx_strand_id
1 'polypeptide(L)'
;MMSALLRKEMPAIWHVGIGVFGKEYWFSTRIESKDLGDTETAFGMSPHATYELGQTAVEHKAFEVFLEEELSSRFNIDTYKVFTHNCNHFSRDALAFLLGEGVEMPGYILENSDRALDALPKGQALLTKSIANQVARVVMLAWGTANRSKEDIARREARRKKAMAERDSVGETEEGRRGVEEGSQPAA
;
A
#
# COMPACT_ATOMS: atom_id res chain seq x y z
N MET A 1 0.53 26.60 -0.02
CA MET A 1 -0.81 26.70 0.62
C MET A 1 -0.83 26.06 2.01
N MET A 2 -0.40 24.79 2.18
CA MET A 2 -0.37 24.13 3.50
C MET A 2 0.57 24.81 4.51
N SER A 3 1.79 25.17 4.09
CA SER A 3 2.76 25.84 4.98
C SER A 3 2.24 27.15 5.58
N ALA A 4 1.47 27.92 4.80
CA ALA A 4 0.86 29.16 5.25
C ALA A 4 -0.27 28.90 6.27
N LEU A 5 -1.07 27.86 6.07
CA LEU A 5 -2.13 27.45 6.99
C LEU A 5 -1.57 27.01 8.36
N LEU A 6 -0.44 26.30 8.34
CA LEU A 6 0.20 25.78 9.54
C LEU A 6 1.21 26.73 10.18
N ARG A 7 1.52 27.86 9.53
CA ARG A 7 2.57 28.82 9.93
C ARG A 7 3.94 28.15 10.13
N LYS A 8 4.18 27.08 9.38
CA LYS A 8 5.38 26.24 9.44
C LYS A 8 5.73 25.81 8.02
N GLU A 9 7.00 25.89 7.65
CA GLU A 9 7.45 25.28 6.40
C GLU A 9 7.26 23.77 6.46
N MET A 10 6.47 23.25 5.52
CA MET A 10 6.34 21.82 5.28
C MET A 10 6.70 21.54 3.83
N PRO A 11 7.88 20.95 3.56
CA PRO A 11 8.33 20.72 2.19
C PRO A 11 7.45 19.70 1.46
N ALA A 12 6.86 18.75 2.19
CA ALA A 12 5.93 17.76 1.66
C ALA A 12 5.05 17.16 2.76
N ILE A 13 4.06 16.38 2.34
CA ILE A 13 3.33 15.45 3.20
C ILE A 13 3.82 14.05 2.84
N TRP A 14 4.58 13.45 3.75
CA TRP A 14 5.21 12.15 3.52
C TRP A 14 4.22 11.01 3.73
N HIS A 15 4.18 10.09 2.76
CA HIS A 15 3.60 8.77 2.90
C HIS A 15 4.75 7.76 2.94
N VAL A 16 4.65 6.78 3.83
CA VAL A 16 5.66 5.73 3.98
C VAL A 16 5.01 4.36 3.88
N GLY A 17 5.67 3.49 3.11
CA GLY A 17 5.49 2.06 3.12
C GLY A 17 6.79 1.34 3.54
N ILE A 18 6.65 0.12 4.03
CA ILE A 18 7.76 -0.78 4.39
C ILE A 18 7.92 -1.82 3.29
N GLY A 19 9.06 -1.79 2.61
CA GLY A 19 9.45 -2.81 1.64
C GLY A 19 10.15 -4.00 2.33
N VAL A 20 9.49 -5.15 2.39
CA VAL A 20 10.05 -6.39 2.97
C VAL A 20 9.38 -7.62 2.35
N PHE A 21 10.09 -8.75 2.26
CA PHE A 21 9.57 -10.00 1.69
C PHE A 21 9.01 -9.86 0.25
N GLY A 22 9.57 -8.95 -0.55
CA GLY A 22 9.11 -8.66 -1.91
C GLY A 22 7.82 -7.82 -2.00
N LYS A 23 7.31 -7.35 -0.86
CA LYS A 23 6.07 -6.59 -0.73
C LYS A 23 6.29 -5.23 -0.10
N GLU A 24 5.43 -4.29 -0.46
CA GLU A 24 5.24 -3.03 0.26
C GLU A 24 4.05 -3.18 1.21
N TYR A 25 4.22 -2.74 2.46
CA TYR A 25 3.19 -2.67 3.48
C TYR A 25 2.99 -1.24 3.93
N TRP A 26 1.75 -0.77 3.99
CA TRP A 26 1.45 0.58 4.47
C TRP A 26 0.11 0.63 5.19
N PHE A 27 -0.09 1.69 5.98
CA PHE A 27 -1.36 1.93 6.63
C PHE A 27 -2.15 3.03 5.92
N SER A 28 -3.40 2.72 5.57
CA SER A 28 -4.36 3.66 5.00
C SER A 28 -5.70 3.62 5.78
N THR A 29 -6.77 3.06 5.19
CA THR A 29 -8.01 2.74 5.91
C THR A 29 -7.86 1.49 6.80
N ARG A 30 -6.88 0.66 6.46
CA ARG A 30 -6.42 -0.55 7.15
C ARG A 30 -4.96 -0.75 6.78
N ILE A 31 -4.33 -1.78 7.33
CA ILE A 31 -3.06 -2.26 6.82
C ILE A 31 -3.30 -2.84 5.42
N GLU A 32 -2.55 -2.35 4.44
CA GLU A 32 -2.59 -2.79 3.06
C GLU A 32 -1.21 -3.35 2.69
N SER A 33 -1.20 -4.29 1.74
CA SER A 33 0.05 -4.80 1.19
C SER A 33 -0.09 -5.11 -0.30
N LYS A 34 1.02 -4.99 -1.01
CA LYS A 34 1.11 -5.26 -2.45
C LYS A 34 2.53 -5.60 -2.84
N ASP A 35 2.70 -6.35 -3.94
CA ASP A 35 4.03 -6.66 -4.44
C ASP A 35 4.74 -5.37 -4.87
N LEU A 36 6.03 -5.24 -4.59
CA LEU A 36 6.78 -3.98 -4.79
C LEU A 36 6.67 -3.45 -6.23
N GLY A 37 6.79 -4.33 -7.23
CA GLY A 37 6.67 -3.95 -8.65
C GLY A 37 5.28 -3.50 -9.08
N ASP A 38 4.24 -3.99 -8.40
CA ASP A 38 2.85 -3.63 -8.68
C ASP A 38 2.46 -2.31 -8.01
N THR A 39 3.17 -1.91 -6.95
CA THR A 39 2.80 -0.73 -6.16
C THR A 39 3.08 0.56 -6.91
N GLU A 40 4.28 0.70 -7.49
CA GLU A 40 4.63 1.83 -8.36
C GLU A 40 3.67 1.95 -9.55
N THR A 41 3.36 0.81 -10.18
CA THR A 41 2.43 0.73 -11.32
C THR A 41 1.01 1.14 -10.91
N ALA A 42 0.54 0.69 -9.75
CA ALA A 42 -0.82 0.94 -9.29
C ALA A 42 -1.06 2.40 -8.90
N PHE A 43 -0.06 3.05 -8.32
CA PHE A 43 -0.15 4.46 -7.92
C PHE A 43 0.34 5.43 -9.00
N GLY A 44 1.03 4.93 -10.02
CA GLY A 44 1.62 5.76 -11.08
C GLY A 44 2.70 6.70 -10.56
N MET A 45 3.32 6.36 -9.43
CA MET A 45 4.31 7.17 -8.74
C MET A 45 5.42 6.26 -8.20
N SER A 46 6.66 6.60 -8.48
CA SER A 46 7.82 5.98 -7.83
C SER A 46 8.08 6.66 -6.49
N PRO A 47 8.67 5.96 -5.50
CA PRO A 47 9.06 6.55 -4.23
C PRO A 47 9.99 7.76 -4.46
N HIS A 48 9.75 8.84 -3.72
CA HIS A 48 10.65 10.00 -3.73
C HIS A 48 12.03 9.65 -3.16
N ALA A 49 12.07 8.76 -2.17
CA ALA A 49 13.29 8.27 -1.55
C ALA A 49 13.06 6.85 -1.03
N THR A 50 14.11 6.03 -1.09
CA THR A 50 14.15 4.66 -0.56
C THR A 50 15.34 4.54 0.38
N TYR A 51 15.13 3.93 1.54
CA TYR A 51 16.16 3.74 2.56
C TYR A 51 16.30 2.26 2.90
N GLU A 52 17.49 1.71 2.76
CA GLU A 52 17.81 0.37 3.25
C GLU A 52 18.09 0.45 4.75
N LEU A 53 17.19 -0.11 5.57
CA LEU A 53 17.26 0.00 7.03
C LEU A 53 17.91 -1.21 7.70
N GLY A 54 18.07 -2.33 6.99
CA GLY A 54 18.72 -3.53 7.49
C GLY A 54 18.11 -4.83 6.95
N GLN A 55 18.48 -5.93 7.60
CA GLN A 55 17.95 -7.26 7.32
C GLN A 55 17.23 -7.80 8.55
N THR A 56 16.11 -8.48 8.33
CA THR A 56 15.32 -9.09 9.39
C THR A 56 15.53 -10.61 9.43
N ALA A 57 15.59 -11.17 10.64
CA ALA A 57 15.52 -12.61 10.87
C ALA A 57 14.06 -13.09 11.07
N VAL A 58 13.09 -12.17 11.10
CA VAL A 58 11.68 -12.48 11.25
C VAL A 58 11.20 -13.20 9.99
N GLU A 59 10.54 -14.34 10.17
CA GLU A 59 9.90 -15.05 9.06
C GLU A 59 8.71 -14.25 8.52
N HIS A 60 8.52 -14.28 7.20
CA HIS A 60 7.41 -13.58 6.54
C HIS A 60 6.04 -13.92 7.18
N LYS A 61 5.80 -15.20 7.47
CA LYS A 61 4.56 -15.64 8.12
C LYS A 61 4.38 -15.05 9.52
N ALA A 62 5.45 -14.95 10.30
CA ALA A 62 5.40 -14.36 11.64
C ALA A 62 5.06 -12.86 11.57
N PHE A 63 5.58 -12.14 10.57
CA PHE A 63 5.23 -10.76 10.33
C PHE A 63 3.75 -10.58 9.94
N GLU A 64 3.23 -11.40 9.03
CA GLU A 64 1.81 -11.35 8.64
C GLU A 64 0.88 -11.61 9.84
N VAL A 65 1.23 -12.58 10.72
CA VAL A 65 0.47 -12.82 11.96
C VAL A 65 0.54 -11.60 12.89
N PHE A 66 1.71 -11.00 13.06
CA PHE A 66 1.83 -9.77 13.86
C PHE A 66 1.01 -8.61 13.30
N LEU A 67 0.99 -8.43 11.98
CA LEU A 67 0.15 -7.40 11.34
C LEU A 67 -1.33 -7.65 11.62
N GLU A 68 -1.81 -8.88 11.47
CA GLU A 68 -3.21 -9.24 11.64
C GLU A 68 -3.66 -9.21 13.10
N GLU A 69 -2.91 -9.83 14.02
CA GLU A 69 -3.33 -10.02 15.41
C GLU A 69 -3.06 -8.79 16.27
N GLU A 70 -1.94 -8.08 16.03
CA GLU A 70 -1.50 -6.97 16.89
C GLU A 70 -1.75 -5.61 16.26
N LEU A 71 -1.30 -5.39 15.02
CA LEU A 71 -1.37 -4.06 14.42
C LEU A 71 -2.74 -3.71 13.84
N SER A 72 -3.52 -4.67 13.33
CA SER A 72 -4.82 -4.39 12.68
C SER A 72 -5.83 -3.72 13.64
N SER A 73 -5.83 -4.15 14.91
CA SER A 73 -6.67 -3.58 15.98
C SER A 73 -6.27 -2.14 16.33
N ARG A 74 -4.99 -1.80 16.14
CA ARG A 74 -4.41 -0.48 16.43
C ARG A 74 -4.40 0.45 15.22
N PHE A 75 -4.37 -0.09 14.00
CA PHE A 75 -4.22 0.63 12.74
C PHE A 75 -5.39 0.32 11.80
N ASN A 76 -6.49 1.01 12.06
CA ASN A 76 -7.73 0.94 11.31
C ASN A 76 -8.34 2.33 11.10
N ILE A 77 -9.39 2.41 10.30
CA ILE A 77 -10.01 3.70 9.96
C ILE A 77 -10.54 4.47 11.17
N ASP A 78 -10.96 3.79 12.23
CA ASP A 78 -11.48 4.42 13.44
C ASP A 78 -10.38 5.05 14.30
N THR A 79 -9.18 4.50 14.24
CA THR A 79 -7.99 4.96 14.96
C THR A 79 -7.14 5.94 14.16
N TYR A 80 -7.36 6.08 12.84
CA TYR A 80 -6.60 6.97 11.98
C TYR A 80 -6.67 8.44 12.43
N LYS A 81 -5.50 9.06 12.63
CA LYS A 81 -5.32 10.49 12.95
C LYS A 81 -4.21 11.05 12.08
N VAL A 82 -4.53 12.07 11.28
CA VAL A 82 -3.64 12.57 10.23
C VAL A 82 -2.27 13.03 10.73
N PHE A 83 -2.19 13.55 11.96
CA PHE A 83 -0.94 14.05 12.53
C PHE A 83 -0.23 13.06 13.46
N THR A 84 -0.98 12.22 14.18
CA THR A 84 -0.42 11.46 15.33
C THR A 84 -0.72 9.96 15.30
N HIS A 85 -1.34 9.45 14.23
CA HIS A 85 -1.64 8.02 14.08
C HIS A 85 -1.95 7.69 12.62
N ASN A 86 -0.91 7.64 11.79
CA ASN A 86 -1.00 7.51 10.32
C ASN A 86 0.04 6.48 9.81
N CYS A 87 0.23 6.41 8.49
CA CYS A 87 1.21 5.51 7.84
C CYS A 87 2.63 5.59 8.42
N ASN A 88 3.07 6.78 8.84
CA ASN A 88 4.40 6.96 9.42
C ASN A 88 4.49 6.29 10.80
N HIS A 89 3.42 6.34 11.58
CA HIS A 89 3.38 5.71 12.90
C HIS A 89 3.32 4.18 12.79
N PHE A 90 2.52 3.69 11.84
CA PHE A 90 2.50 2.27 11.48
C PHE A 90 3.88 1.77 11.08
N SER A 91 4.56 2.51 10.19
CA SER A 91 5.87 2.12 9.66
C SER A 91 6.93 2.03 10.76
N ARG A 92 6.90 2.94 11.75
CA ARG A 92 7.76 2.87 12.94
C ARG A 92 7.50 1.58 13.73
N ASP A 93 6.23 1.29 14.04
CA ASP A 93 5.87 0.13 14.86
C ASP A 93 6.16 -1.20 14.13
N ALA A 94 5.97 -1.24 12.81
CA ALA A 94 6.34 -2.39 11.98
C ALA A 94 7.86 -2.61 11.94
N LEU A 95 8.66 -1.54 11.83
CA LEU A 95 10.11 -1.61 11.85
C LEU A 95 10.66 -2.09 13.19
N ALA A 96 10.09 -1.63 14.30
CA ALA A 96 10.47 -2.09 15.63
C ALA A 96 10.31 -3.61 15.78
N PHE A 97 9.23 -4.18 15.21
CA PHE A 97 9.04 -5.63 15.19
C PHE A 97 10.04 -6.35 14.26
N LEU A 98 10.28 -5.81 13.06
CA LEU A 98 11.13 -6.44 12.06
C LEU A 98 12.63 -6.39 12.42
N LEU A 99 13.11 -5.28 12.96
CA LEU A 99 14.54 -5.00 13.13
C LEU A 99 14.95 -4.76 14.59
N GLY A 100 13.99 -4.71 15.51
CA GLY A 100 14.21 -4.46 16.94
C GLY A 100 14.10 -2.99 17.34
N GLU A 101 13.96 -2.77 18.66
CA GLU A 101 13.94 -1.45 19.29
C GLU A 101 15.32 -0.77 19.12
N GLY A 102 15.42 0.21 18.22
CA GLY A 102 16.66 0.96 17.96
C GLY A 102 16.91 1.28 16.48
N VAL A 103 16.24 0.57 15.55
CA VAL A 103 16.24 0.98 14.15
C VAL A 103 15.10 1.97 13.91
N GLU A 104 15.46 3.17 13.45
CA GLU A 104 14.51 4.25 13.22
C GLU A 104 14.47 4.65 11.75
N MET A 105 13.29 5.08 11.29
CA MET A 105 13.15 5.79 10.03
C MET A 105 13.81 7.17 10.13
N PRO A 106 14.12 7.82 9.00
CA PRO A 106 14.56 9.20 9.01
C PRO A 106 13.64 10.11 9.83
N GLY A 107 14.19 10.71 10.89
CA GLY A 107 13.40 11.42 11.92
C GLY A 107 12.50 12.53 11.37
N TYR A 108 12.90 13.15 10.26
CA TYR A 108 12.11 14.21 9.59
C TYR A 108 10.71 13.74 9.17
N ILE A 109 10.50 12.44 8.94
CA ILE A 109 9.21 11.88 8.51
C ILE A 109 8.17 11.96 9.63
N LEU A 110 8.52 11.43 10.81
CA LEU A 110 7.67 11.49 12.00
C LEU A 110 7.56 12.93 12.49
N GLU A 111 8.66 13.67 12.49
CA GLU A 111 8.68 15.07 12.91
C GLU A 111 7.74 15.95 12.07
N ASN A 112 7.69 15.73 10.75
CA ASN A 112 6.78 16.44 9.85
C ASN A 112 5.30 16.25 10.26
N SER A 113 4.96 15.08 10.82
CA SER A 113 3.59 14.75 11.25
C SER A 113 3.30 15.26 12.67
N ASP A 114 4.15 14.89 13.62
CA ASP A 114 3.93 15.12 15.05
C ASP A 114 4.04 16.59 15.43
N ARG A 115 4.93 17.31 14.76
CA ARG A 115 5.20 18.73 15.01
C ARG A 115 4.53 19.65 14.00
N ALA A 116 3.57 19.15 13.21
CA ALA A 116 2.92 19.93 12.16
C ALA A 116 2.19 21.17 12.69
N LEU A 117 1.70 21.11 13.94
CA LEU A 117 0.84 22.13 14.53
C LEU A 117 1.55 23.02 15.58
N ASP A 118 2.84 22.81 15.81
CA ASP A 118 3.60 23.47 16.89
C ASP A 118 3.61 25.00 16.78
N ALA A 119 3.54 25.53 15.55
CA ALA A 119 3.54 26.96 15.29
C ALA A 119 2.16 27.63 15.52
N LEU A 120 1.12 26.84 15.80
CA LEU A 120 -0.23 27.36 16.05
C LEU A 120 -0.48 27.54 17.56
N PRO A 121 -1.24 28.59 17.97
CA PRO A 121 -1.74 28.69 19.33
C PRO A 121 -2.51 27.44 19.74
N LYS A 122 -2.37 26.99 20.99
CA LYS A 122 -2.92 25.70 21.48
C LYS A 122 -4.39 25.46 21.11
N GLY A 123 -5.26 26.47 21.29
CA GLY A 123 -6.68 26.36 20.94
C GLY A 123 -6.90 26.16 19.44
N GLN A 124 -6.15 26.90 18.61
CA GLN A 124 -6.19 26.74 17.17
C GLN A 124 -5.63 25.38 16.73
N ALA A 125 -4.51 24.93 17.32
CA ALA A 125 -3.94 23.61 17.04
C ALA A 125 -4.93 22.48 17.33
N LEU A 126 -5.64 22.53 18.46
CA LEU A 126 -6.66 21.54 18.82
C LEU A 126 -7.84 21.54 17.84
N LEU A 127 -8.34 22.73 17.47
CA LEU A 127 -9.42 22.86 16.49
C LEU A 127 -8.99 22.32 15.12
N THR A 128 -7.82 22.75 14.63
CA THR A 128 -7.25 22.28 13.36
C THR A 128 -7.06 20.76 13.38
N LYS A 129 -6.52 20.19 14.46
CA LYS A 129 -6.37 18.73 14.62
C LYS A 129 -7.72 18.01 14.53
N SER A 130 -8.74 18.52 15.21
CA SER A 130 -10.08 17.93 15.19
C SER A 130 -10.70 17.94 13.80
N ILE A 131 -10.70 19.09 13.13
CA ILE A 131 -11.26 19.23 11.77
C ILE A 131 -10.47 18.36 10.79
N ALA A 132 -9.14 18.42 10.83
CA ALA A 132 -8.29 17.66 9.92
C ALA A 132 -8.50 16.15 10.08
N ASN A 133 -8.67 15.63 11.29
CA ASN A 133 -8.97 14.21 11.50
C ASN A 133 -10.33 13.79 10.92
N GLN A 134 -11.36 14.63 11.06
CA GLN A 134 -12.68 14.35 10.48
C GLN A 134 -12.62 14.33 8.95
N VAL A 135 -12.00 15.36 8.35
CA VAL A 135 -11.83 15.45 6.89
C VAL A 135 -10.98 14.30 6.37
N ALA A 136 -9.86 14.00 7.04
CA ALA A 136 -8.96 12.93 6.62
C ALA A 136 -9.68 11.58 6.57
N ARG A 137 -10.51 11.24 7.56
CA ARG A 137 -11.27 9.98 7.56
C ARG A 137 -12.20 9.86 6.34
N VAL A 138 -12.90 10.94 5.98
CA VAL A 138 -13.79 10.96 4.80
C VAL A 138 -12.97 10.77 3.52
N VAL A 139 -11.87 11.50 3.37
CA VAL A 139 -10.98 11.38 2.21
C VAL A 139 -10.40 9.97 2.10
N MET A 140 -9.91 9.40 3.22
CA MET A 140 -9.34 8.06 3.25
C MET A 140 -10.36 6.99 2.88
N LEU A 141 -11.60 7.09 3.35
CA LEU A 141 -12.68 6.17 2.97
C LEU A 141 -13.03 6.25 1.48
N ALA A 142 -13.13 7.46 0.94
CA ALA A 142 -13.38 7.68 -0.48
C ALA A 142 -12.23 7.12 -1.34
N TRP A 143 -10.99 7.42 -0.96
CA TRP A 143 -9.77 6.93 -1.60
C TRP A 143 -9.68 5.41 -1.58
N GLY A 144 -9.84 4.80 -0.40
CA GLY A 144 -9.80 3.35 -0.24
C GLY A 144 -10.87 2.64 -1.07
N THR A 145 -12.07 3.20 -1.15
CA THR A 145 -13.16 2.65 -1.98
C THR A 145 -12.84 2.76 -3.48
N ALA A 146 -12.33 3.91 -3.92
CA ALA A 146 -11.96 4.12 -5.31
C ALA A 146 -10.83 3.18 -5.74
N ASN A 147 -9.79 3.00 -4.91
CA ASN A 147 -8.67 2.13 -5.23
C ASN A 147 -9.08 0.66 -5.30
N ARG A 148 -9.86 0.17 -4.33
CA ARG A 148 -10.38 -1.21 -4.37
C ARG A 148 -11.23 -1.47 -5.60
N SER A 149 -12.08 -0.50 -5.98
CA SER A 149 -12.89 -0.61 -7.21
C SER A 149 -12.00 -0.74 -8.46
N LYS A 150 -10.95 0.07 -8.58
CA LYS A 150 -9.97 -0.04 -9.69
C LYS A 150 -9.29 -1.41 -9.70
N GLU A 151 -8.88 -1.91 -8.54
CA GLU A 151 -8.25 -3.23 -8.43
C GLU A 151 -9.20 -4.37 -8.79
N ASP A 152 -10.47 -4.30 -8.37
CA ASP A 152 -11.48 -5.30 -8.71
C ASP A 152 -11.76 -5.33 -10.21
N ILE A 153 -11.81 -4.16 -10.85
CA ILE A 153 -11.95 -4.04 -12.31
C ILE A 153 -10.73 -4.69 -13.00
N ALA A 154 -9.51 -4.32 -12.60
CA ALA A 154 -8.29 -4.89 -13.18
C ALA A 154 -8.21 -6.42 -13.01
N ARG A 155 -8.59 -6.96 -11.85
CA ARG A 155 -8.65 -8.41 -11.59
C ARG A 155 -9.68 -9.10 -12.49
N ARG A 156 -10.84 -8.49 -12.73
CA ARG A 156 -11.88 -9.03 -13.63
C ARG A 156 -11.41 -9.04 -15.07
N GLU A 157 -10.75 -7.98 -15.53
CA GLU A 157 -10.19 -7.91 -16.88
C GLU A 157 -9.08 -8.93 -17.09
N ALA A 158 -8.17 -9.10 -16.12
CA ALA A 158 -7.13 -10.10 -16.17
C ALA A 158 -7.70 -11.53 -16.24
N ARG A 159 -8.71 -11.84 -15.41
CA ARG A 159 -9.42 -13.14 -15.47
C ARG A 159 -10.07 -13.37 -16.83
N ARG A 160 -10.69 -12.34 -17.42
CA ARG A 160 -11.32 -12.43 -18.75
C ARG A 160 -10.29 -12.68 -19.85
N LYS A 161 -9.16 -11.97 -19.85
CA LYS A 161 -8.06 -12.18 -20.80
C LYS A 161 -7.48 -13.59 -20.69
N LYS A 162 -7.25 -14.07 -19.47
CA LYS A 162 -6.76 -15.44 -19.22
C LYS A 162 -7.72 -16.50 -19.77
N ALA A 163 -9.02 -16.36 -19.47
CA ALA A 163 -10.04 -17.28 -19.97
C ALA A 163 -10.18 -17.26 -21.51
N MET A 164 -9.96 -16.11 -22.15
CA MET A 164 -9.94 -16.00 -23.61
C MET A 164 -8.71 -16.71 -24.22
N ALA A 165 -7.52 -16.46 -23.66
CA ALA A 165 -6.29 -17.14 -24.09
C ALA A 165 -6.35 -18.67 -23.89
N GLU A 166 -6.95 -19.14 -22.79
CA GLU A 166 -7.18 -20.58 -22.56
C GLU A 166 -8.12 -21.17 -23.62
N ARG A 167 -9.20 -20.47 -23.99
CA ARG A 167 -10.11 -20.91 -25.07
C ARG A 167 -9.44 -20.96 -26.44
N ASP A 168 -8.64 -19.94 -26.77
CA ASP A 168 -7.94 -19.86 -28.05
C ASP A 168 -6.89 -20.99 -28.16
N SER A 169 -6.16 -21.29 -27.07
CA SER A 169 -5.19 -22.38 -27.03
C SER A 169 -5.82 -23.78 -27.18
N VAL A 170 -7.03 -23.99 -26.64
CA VAL A 170 -7.77 -25.24 -26.81
C VAL A 170 -8.25 -25.39 -28.25
N GLY A 171 -8.71 -24.31 -28.88
CA GLY A 171 -9.11 -24.28 -30.30
C GLY A 171 -7.97 -24.67 -31.24
N GLU A 172 -6.76 -24.14 -31.02
CA GLU A 172 -5.56 -24.49 -31.80
C GLU A 172 -5.16 -25.97 -31.64
N THR A 173 -5.31 -26.54 -30.44
CA THR A 173 -5.02 -27.97 -30.22
C THR A 173 -6.04 -28.92 -30.86
N GLU A 174 -7.30 -28.51 -31.01
CA GLU A 174 -8.32 -29.31 -31.70
C GLU A 174 -8.19 -29.24 -33.24
N GLU A 175 -7.88 -28.06 -33.80
CA GLU A 175 -7.56 -27.93 -35.24
C GLU A 175 -6.28 -28.68 -35.62
N GLY A 176 -5.24 -28.61 -34.78
CA GLY A 176 -4.00 -29.36 -34.98
C GLY A 176 -4.19 -30.90 -34.94
N ARG A 177 -5.18 -31.40 -34.17
CA ARG A 177 -5.53 -32.83 -34.15
C ARG A 177 -6.28 -33.29 -35.40
N ARG A 178 -7.21 -32.47 -35.91
CA ARG A 178 -7.95 -32.79 -37.15
C ARG A 178 -7.05 -32.78 -38.39
N GLY A 179 -6.07 -31.88 -38.45
CA GLY A 179 -5.13 -31.81 -39.57
C GLY A 179 -4.17 -33.01 -39.69
N VAL A 180 -3.94 -33.77 -38.60
CA VAL A 180 -3.05 -34.95 -38.61
C VAL A 180 -3.79 -36.22 -39.05
N GLU A 181 -5.11 -36.32 -38.81
CA GLU A 181 -5.91 -37.49 -39.21
C GLU A 181 -6.22 -37.53 -40.72
N GLU A 182 -6.19 -36.40 -41.44
CA GLU A 182 -6.47 -36.37 -42.89
C GLU A 182 -5.24 -36.70 -43.78
N GLY A 183 -4.04 -36.85 -43.20
CA GLY A 183 -2.78 -37.00 -43.94
C GLY A 183 -2.27 -38.43 -44.17
N SER A 184 -2.93 -39.48 -43.67
CA SER A 184 -2.45 -40.88 -43.79
C SER A 184 -3.42 -41.76 -44.58
N GLN A 185 -3.44 -41.60 -45.90
CA GLN A 185 -3.90 -42.66 -46.82
C GLN A 185 -2.67 -43.36 -47.43
N PRO A 186 -2.55 -44.70 -47.32
CA PRO A 186 -1.45 -45.41 -47.95
C PRO A 186 -1.66 -45.52 -49.46
N ALA A 187 -0.63 -45.16 -50.23
CA ALA A 187 -0.57 -45.45 -51.66
C ALA A 187 -0.40 -46.96 -51.86
N ALA A 188 -1.18 -47.49 -52.81
CA ALA A 188 -1.30 -48.90 -53.19
C ALA A 188 -0.02 -49.52 -53.75
#